data_AF-A0A7C2ZLA8-F1
#
_entry.id   AF-A0A7C2ZLA8-F1
#
_cell.length_a   1.000
_cell.length_b   1.000
_cell.length_c   1.000
_cell.angle_alpha   90.00
_cell.angle_beta   90.00
_cell.angle_gamma   90.00
#
_symmetry.space_group_name_H-M   'P 1'
#
loop_
_entity.id
_entity.type
_entity.pdbx_description
1 polymer ?
#
loop_
_entity_poly.entity_id
_entity_poly.type
_entity_poly.pdbx_seq_one_letter_code
_entity_poly.pdbx_strand_id
1 'polypeptide(L)'
;MAKKTVADIEVKGKKVLMRCDFNVPLDDDCNITSDDRIVKALPSIKSVLNRGGALILMSHLGRPKGVREDRYSLAPVARRLSDLLGQDVAFADDCIGPQTKTLAKALRGGRCLLLENLRFHKEETIKDKAAKEDEQLREAKDAFARQLAQMADVYVDDAFGTAHRDNASMYTVPVLMKPKPCVIGFLVEKELKYLGDTLGNPERPFVAILGGAKVSDKLGVIENLIEKVDRILIGGAMAYTFFKANGHTVGGSLCEDAFLDKAVELQKAATEAGCEMILPVDTVV
;
A
#
# COMPACT_ATOMS: atom_id res chain seq x y z
N MET A 1 -5.75 -3.01 17.74
CA MET A 1 -4.52 -2.99 18.57
C MET A 1 -3.68 -1.81 18.14
N ALA A 2 -3.35 -0.90 19.07
CA ALA A 2 -2.45 0.21 18.78
C ALA A 2 -1.06 -0.33 18.40
N LYS A 3 -0.58 0.02 17.21
CA LYS A 3 0.79 -0.25 16.77
C LYS A 3 1.68 0.92 17.21
N LYS A 4 2.93 0.64 17.56
CA LYS A 4 3.93 1.71 17.77
C LYS A 4 4.15 2.46 16.47
N THR A 5 4.26 3.77 16.56
CA THR A 5 4.43 4.69 15.45
C THR A 5 5.83 5.29 15.42
N VAL A 6 6.12 6.06 14.36
CA VAL A 6 7.35 6.87 14.25
C VAL A 6 7.47 7.92 15.37
N ALA A 7 6.37 8.32 16.02
CA ALA A 7 6.40 9.21 17.18
C ALA A 7 6.96 8.52 18.44
N ASP A 8 6.81 7.19 18.55
CA ASP A 8 7.12 6.41 19.76
C ASP A 8 8.58 5.96 19.88
N ILE A 9 9.44 6.38 18.95
CA ILE A 9 10.83 5.91 18.85
C ILE A 9 11.81 7.07 18.79
N GLU A 10 12.99 6.95 19.42
CA GLU A 10 14.07 7.92 19.24
C GLU A 10 14.73 7.77 17.86
N VAL A 11 14.86 8.88 17.13
CA VAL A 11 15.40 8.92 15.76
C VAL A 11 16.66 9.79 15.65
N LYS A 12 16.95 10.66 16.62
CA LYS A 12 18.11 11.56 16.59
C LYS A 12 19.40 10.75 16.50
N GLY A 13 20.23 11.06 15.50
CA GLY A 13 21.50 10.37 15.28
C GLY A 13 21.38 8.94 14.76
N LYS A 14 20.16 8.46 14.45
CA LYS A 14 19.91 7.14 13.87
C LYS A 14 19.60 7.24 12.39
N LYS A 15 19.86 6.15 11.68
CA LYS A 15 19.38 5.97 10.30
C LYS A 15 18.02 5.30 10.31
N VAL A 16 17.06 5.91 9.65
CA VAL A 16 15.68 5.44 9.57
C VAL A 16 15.40 5.01 8.15
N LEU A 17 15.16 3.72 7.94
CA LEU A 17 14.70 3.19 6.67
C LEU A 17 13.17 3.24 6.65
N MET A 18 12.60 4.04 5.76
CA MET A 18 11.16 4.25 5.68
C MET A 18 10.63 3.79 4.32
N ARG A 19 9.65 2.89 4.36
CA ARG A 19 8.94 2.39 3.19
C ARG A 19 7.72 3.28 2.94
N CYS A 20 7.74 4.04 1.85
CA CYS A 20 6.62 4.93 1.46
C CYS A 20 5.97 4.43 0.18
N ASP A 21 4.70 4.76 -0.06
CA ASP A 21 4.05 4.52 -1.36
C ASP A 21 4.27 5.73 -2.28
N PHE A 22 5.23 5.66 -3.20
CA PHE A 22 5.49 6.69 -4.22
C PHE A 22 5.16 6.18 -5.63
N ASN A 23 4.24 5.22 -5.73
CA ASN A 23 3.75 4.77 -7.02
C ASN A 23 2.75 5.79 -7.61
N VAL A 24 3.29 6.95 -8.00
CA VAL A 24 2.57 8.09 -8.57
C VAL A 24 2.28 7.87 -10.06
N PRO A 25 1.18 8.41 -10.59
CA PRO A 25 0.95 8.42 -12.03
C PRO A 25 1.95 9.35 -12.73
N LEU A 26 2.45 8.89 -13.88
CA LEU A 26 3.31 9.64 -14.77
C LEU A 26 2.62 9.83 -16.12
N ASP A 27 2.91 10.95 -16.80
CA ASP A 27 2.61 11.12 -18.23
C ASP A 27 3.67 10.45 -19.12
N ASP A 28 3.51 10.55 -20.45
CA ASP A 28 4.41 9.93 -21.43
C ASP A 28 5.85 10.50 -21.36
N ASP A 29 6.01 11.74 -20.90
CA ASP A 29 7.29 12.41 -20.69
C ASP A 29 7.88 12.14 -19.30
N CYS A 30 7.29 11.22 -18.53
CA CYS A 30 7.67 10.83 -17.18
C CYS A 30 7.55 11.97 -16.13
N ASN A 31 6.67 12.94 -16.36
CA ASN A 31 6.30 13.94 -15.36
C ASN A 31 5.21 13.41 -14.44
N ILE A 32 5.27 13.81 -13.17
CA ILE A 32 4.26 13.43 -12.17
C ILE A 32 2.97 14.20 -12.44
N THR A 33 1.88 13.48 -12.72
CA THR A 33 0.56 14.08 -12.97
C THR A 33 -0.28 14.24 -11.70
N SER A 34 0.05 13.50 -10.64
CA SER A 34 -0.49 13.68 -9.28
C SER A 34 0.56 13.28 -8.25
N ASP A 35 0.84 14.16 -7.30
CA ASP A 35 1.80 13.95 -6.22
C ASP A 35 1.14 13.60 -4.87
N ASP A 36 -0.17 13.30 -4.86
CA ASP A 36 -0.96 13.04 -3.66
C ASP A 36 -0.30 11.99 -2.74
N ARG A 37 0.30 10.96 -3.34
CA ARG A 37 0.98 9.89 -2.59
C ARG A 37 2.25 10.39 -1.89
N ILE A 38 2.98 11.30 -2.53
CA ILE A 38 4.17 11.95 -1.95
C ILE A 38 3.73 12.85 -0.79
N VAL A 39 2.72 13.69 -1.02
CA VAL A 39 2.17 14.61 -0.02
C VAL A 39 1.69 13.85 1.23
N LYS A 40 1.01 12.72 1.05
CA LYS A 40 0.52 11.88 2.17
C LYS A 40 1.63 11.30 3.06
N ALA A 41 2.83 11.09 2.53
CA ALA A 41 3.98 10.60 3.31
C ALA A 41 4.77 11.73 4.02
N LEU A 42 4.56 13.00 3.64
CA LEU A 42 5.31 14.14 4.20
C LEU A 42 5.22 14.26 5.73
N PRO A 43 4.09 13.97 6.41
CA PRO A 43 4.04 14.04 7.87
C PRO A 43 5.07 13.12 8.55
N SER A 44 5.18 11.87 8.09
CA SER A 44 6.16 10.90 8.63
C SER A 44 7.59 11.31 8.31
N ILE A 45 7.83 11.74 7.06
CA ILE A 45 9.13 12.23 6.60
C ILE A 45 9.60 13.42 7.47
N LYS A 46 8.78 14.46 7.59
CA LYS A 46 9.10 15.68 8.35
C LYS A 46 9.33 15.36 9.83
N SER A 47 8.57 14.43 10.41
CA SER A 47 8.78 13.99 11.80
C SER A 47 10.19 13.44 12.02
N VAL A 48 10.68 12.56 11.13
CA VAL A 48 12.03 11.99 11.26
C VAL A 48 13.10 13.07 11.06
N LEU A 49 12.97 13.90 10.01
CA LEU A 49 13.96 14.91 9.66
C LEU A 49 14.08 15.98 10.75
N ASN A 50 12.96 16.54 11.22
CA ASN A 50 12.94 17.60 12.23
C ASN A 50 13.49 17.15 13.59
N ARG A 51 13.45 15.84 13.86
CA ARG A 51 13.98 15.23 15.09
C ARG A 51 15.42 14.74 14.93
N GLY A 52 16.07 15.05 13.81
CA GLY A 52 17.49 14.80 13.58
C GLY A 52 17.83 13.37 13.17
N GLY A 53 16.87 12.61 12.65
CA GLY A 53 17.12 11.32 12.01
C GLY A 53 17.69 11.46 10.60
N ALA A 54 18.54 10.53 10.19
CA ALA A 54 19.02 10.40 8.82
C ALA A 54 18.05 9.49 8.05
N LEU A 55 17.28 10.04 7.12
CA LEU A 55 16.14 9.34 6.52
C LEU A 55 16.51 8.69 5.18
N ILE A 56 16.33 7.37 5.09
CA ILE A 56 16.49 6.59 3.86
C ILE A 56 15.09 6.16 3.42
N LEU A 57 14.61 6.75 2.33
CA LEU A 57 13.33 6.43 1.72
C LEU A 57 13.49 5.32 0.70
N MET A 58 12.53 4.39 0.69
CA MET A 58 12.45 3.36 -0.33
C MET A 58 11.02 3.22 -0.84
N SER A 59 10.87 3.01 -2.15
CA SER A 59 9.57 2.82 -2.77
C SER A 59 9.63 1.98 -4.04
N HIS A 60 8.46 1.78 -4.64
CA HIS A 60 8.33 1.20 -5.96
C HIS A 60 7.58 2.17 -6.87
N LEU A 61 7.83 2.03 -8.17
CA LEU A 61 7.07 2.71 -9.21
C LEU A 61 6.73 1.71 -10.32
N GLY A 62 5.46 1.64 -10.70
CA GLY A 62 4.99 0.72 -11.74
C GLY A 62 5.30 -0.75 -11.46
N ARG A 63 5.51 -1.51 -12.54
CA ARG A 63 5.78 -2.96 -12.51
C ARG A 63 6.90 -3.36 -13.49
N PRO A 64 8.14 -2.92 -13.27
CA PRO A 64 9.30 -3.23 -14.12
C PRO A 64 9.73 -4.71 -14.15
N LYS A 65 9.11 -5.59 -13.37
CA LYS A 65 9.39 -7.03 -13.31
C LYS A 65 10.88 -7.38 -13.12
N GLY A 66 11.63 -6.59 -12.36
CA GLY A 66 13.05 -6.84 -12.10
C GLY A 66 13.99 -6.36 -13.20
N VAL A 67 13.52 -5.54 -14.14
CA VAL A 67 14.33 -4.94 -15.21
C VAL A 67 14.37 -3.43 -15.02
N ARG A 68 15.57 -2.83 -15.13
CA ARG A 68 15.70 -1.38 -15.10
C ARG A 68 15.11 -0.77 -16.36
N GLU A 69 14.15 0.14 -16.19
CA GLU A 69 13.55 0.93 -17.26
C GLU A 69 13.42 2.38 -16.78
N ASP A 70 13.91 3.35 -17.56
CA ASP A 70 14.00 4.75 -17.14
C ASP A 70 12.63 5.36 -16.77
N ARG A 71 11.57 4.96 -17.48
CA ARG A 71 10.18 5.37 -17.19
C ARG A 71 9.68 4.99 -15.79
N TYR A 72 10.35 4.03 -15.15
CA TYR A 72 10.03 3.57 -13.80
C TYR A 72 11.07 4.01 -12.76
N SER A 73 11.99 4.90 -13.11
CA SER A 73 12.93 5.50 -12.13
C SER A 73 12.19 6.40 -11.14
N LEU A 74 12.67 6.43 -9.90
CA LEU A 74 12.19 7.34 -8.86
C LEU A 74 12.87 8.72 -8.89
N ALA A 75 13.71 9.02 -9.88
CA ALA A 75 14.36 10.34 -10.01
C ALA A 75 13.36 11.51 -10.07
N PRO A 76 12.21 11.44 -10.78
CA PRO A 76 11.19 12.50 -10.73
C PRO A 76 10.59 12.69 -9.33
N VAL A 77 10.44 11.59 -8.58
CA VAL A 77 9.94 11.61 -7.20
C VAL A 77 10.95 12.30 -6.26
N ALA A 78 12.26 12.05 -6.43
CA ALA A 78 13.30 12.72 -5.65
C ALA A 78 13.29 14.25 -5.85
N ARG A 79 13.13 14.70 -7.11
CA ARG A 79 13.00 16.13 -7.43
C ARG A 79 11.76 16.72 -6.75
N ARG A 80 10.61 16.09 -6.89
CA ARG A 80 9.37 16.58 -6.28
C ARG A 80 9.41 16.59 -4.75
N LEU A 81 10.03 15.57 -4.14
CA LEU A 81 10.27 15.56 -2.70
C LEU A 81 11.16 16.72 -2.27
N SER A 82 12.19 17.06 -3.05
CA SER A 82 13.07 18.19 -2.76
C SER A 82 12.31 19.51 -2.75
N ASP A 83 11.44 19.74 -3.73
CA ASP A 83 10.57 20.92 -3.80
C ASP A 83 9.65 21.01 -2.57
N LEU A 84 8.98 19.90 -2.23
CA LEU A 84 8.01 19.84 -1.13
C LEU A 84 8.65 19.95 0.27
N LEU A 85 9.91 19.54 0.40
CA LEU A 85 10.67 19.63 1.65
C LEU A 85 11.45 20.93 1.77
N GLY A 86 11.62 21.69 0.69
CA GLY A 86 12.47 22.88 0.67
C GLY A 86 13.95 22.58 0.94
N GLN A 87 14.38 21.34 0.69
CA GLN A 87 15.76 20.91 0.83
C GLN A 87 16.09 19.81 -0.17
N ASP A 88 17.34 19.77 -0.61
CA ASP A 88 17.83 18.72 -1.51
C ASP A 88 17.69 17.32 -0.91
N VAL A 89 17.03 16.42 -1.66
CA VAL A 89 16.90 14.99 -1.39
C VAL A 89 17.89 14.25 -2.27
N ALA A 90 18.90 13.65 -1.63
CA ALA A 90 19.86 12.84 -2.35
C ALA A 90 19.16 11.65 -3.02
N PHE A 91 19.60 11.27 -4.21
CA PHE A 91 19.07 10.13 -4.94
C PHE A 91 20.18 9.09 -5.17
N ALA A 92 19.91 7.84 -4.82
CA ALA A 92 20.79 6.72 -5.19
C ALA A 92 20.29 6.10 -6.49
N ASP A 93 21.21 5.80 -7.40
CA ASP A 93 20.93 5.15 -8.68
C ASP A 93 20.59 3.65 -8.53
N ASP A 94 20.79 3.09 -7.35
CA ASP A 94 20.45 1.71 -6.98
C ASP A 94 19.91 1.59 -5.54
N CYS A 95 19.36 0.43 -5.19
CA CYS A 95 18.85 0.10 -3.86
C CYS A 95 19.90 -0.47 -2.90
N ILE A 96 20.89 -1.23 -3.38
CA ILE A 96 21.75 -2.08 -2.54
C ILE A 96 23.23 -2.06 -2.92
N GLY A 97 23.61 -1.37 -3.99
CA GLY A 97 24.96 -1.29 -4.51
C GLY A 97 25.96 -0.55 -3.61
N PRO A 98 27.27 -0.66 -3.90
CA PRO A 98 28.33 -0.04 -3.10
C PRO A 98 28.20 1.49 -2.96
N GLN A 99 27.74 2.17 -4.03
CA GLN A 99 27.51 3.61 -4.02
C GLN A 99 26.35 3.98 -3.10
N THR A 100 25.22 3.27 -3.19
CA THR A 100 24.07 3.43 -2.28
C THR A 100 24.48 3.26 -0.82
N LYS A 101 25.28 2.23 -0.51
CA LYS A 101 25.80 2.00 0.86
C LYS A 101 26.69 3.15 1.33
N THR A 102 27.52 3.69 0.44
CA THR A 102 28.36 4.87 0.73
C THR A 102 27.51 6.10 1.04
N LEU A 103 26.49 6.38 0.21
CA LEU A 103 25.56 7.49 0.42
C LEU A 103 24.79 7.34 1.74
N ALA A 104 24.22 6.16 1.98
CA ALA A 104 23.54 5.85 3.24
C ALA A 104 24.49 5.94 4.45
N LYS A 105 25.78 5.58 4.29
CA LYS A 105 26.78 5.71 5.35
C LYS A 105 27.05 7.17 5.70
N ALA A 106 27.20 8.01 4.70
CA ALA A 106 27.51 9.44 4.81
C ALA A 106 26.31 10.32 5.17
N LEU A 107 25.09 9.80 5.06
CA LEU A 107 23.85 10.53 5.34
C LEU A 107 23.83 11.07 6.78
N ARG A 108 23.66 12.39 6.91
CA ARG A 108 23.63 13.10 8.20
C ARG A 108 22.19 13.26 8.69
N GLY A 109 22.03 13.48 10.00
CA GLY A 109 20.72 13.77 10.60
C GLY A 109 20.07 15.01 9.96
N GLY A 110 18.76 14.94 9.74
CA GLY A 110 17.99 15.97 9.05
C GLY A 110 18.11 15.96 7.53
N ARG A 111 18.87 15.02 6.94
CA ARG A 111 18.98 14.81 5.50
C ARG A 111 18.22 13.57 5.05
N CYS A 112 17.83 13.58 3.78
CA CYS A 112 17.04 12.52 3.16
C CYS A 112 17.79 11.92 1.95
N LEU A 113 17.73 10.60 1.82
CA LEU A 113 18.18 9.82 0.67
C LEU A 113 16.99 9.02 0.13
N LEU A 114 16.67 9.14 -1.15
CA LEU A 114 15.73 8.26 -1.84
C LEU A 114 16.51 7.18 -2.60
N LEU A 115 16.20 5.92 -2.31
CA LEU A 115 16.70 4.79 -3.09
C LEU A 115 15.96 4.70 -4.43
N GLU A 116 16.62 4.11 -5.44
CA GLU A 116 15.97 3.79 -6.71
C GLU A 116 14.81 2.78 -6.51
N ASN A 117 14.00 2.57 -7.55
CA ASN A 117 12.85 1.69 -7.55
C ASN A 117 13.19 0.25 -7.10
N LEU A 118 12.63 -0.15 -5.95
CA LEU A 118 12.81 -1.48 -5.37
C LEU A 118 12.46 -2.61 -6.35
N ARG A 119 11.53 -2.40 -7.28
CA ARG A 119 11.09 -3.42 -8.24
C ARG A 119 12.02 -3.58 -9.45
N PHE A 120 13.12 -2.82 -9.53
CA PHE A 120 14.23 -3.15 -10.42
C PHE A 120 14.99 -4.38 -9.94
N HIS A 121 14.85 -4.76 -8.67
CA HIS A 121 15.35 -6.02 -8.14
C HIS A 121 14.23 -7.06 -8.14
N LYS A 122 14.42 -8.19 -8.82
CA LYS A 122 13.42 -9.27 -8.88
C LYS A 122 13.10 -9.83 -7.49
N GLU A 123 14.10 -9.79 -6.61
CA GLU A 123 14.11 -10.25 -5.23
C GLU A 123 13.03 -9.56 -4.39
N GLU A 124 12.70 -8.29 -4.69
CA GLU A 124 11.66 -7.52 -4.01
C GLU A 124 10.28 -8.20 -4.07
N THR A 125 10.00 -8.91 -5.17
CA THR A 125 8.67 -9.47 -5.46
C THR A 125 8.60 -10.99 -5.36
N ILE A 126 9.67 -11.65 -4.93
CA ILE A 126 9.68 -13.10 -4.67
C ILE A 126 8.59 -13.42 -3.64
N LYS A 127 7.65 -14.28 -4.05
CA LYS A 127 6.55 -14.71 -3.18
C LYS A 127 7.06 -15.64 -2.09
N ASP A 128 6.59 -15.41 -0.86
CA ASP A 128 6.94 -16.26 0.28
C ASP A 128 6.47 -17.70 0.08
N LYS A 129 5.38 -17.93 -0.65
CA LYS A 129 4.96 -19.29 -1.02
C LYS A 129 6.01 -19.97 -1.90
N ALA A 130 6.50 -19.30 -2.94
CA ALA A 130 7.54 -19.85 -3.80
C ALA A 130 8.87 -20.04 -3.03
N ALA A 131 9.26 -19.06 -2.21
CA ALA A 131 10.44 -19.13 -1.35
C ALA A 131 10.29 -20.07 -0.13
N LYS A 132 9.16 -20.76 0.04
CA LYS A 132 9.04 -21.89 0.99
C LYS A 132 9.39 -23.21 0.33
N GLU A 133 9.21 -23.29 -0.99
CA GLU A 133 9.42 -24.50 -1.79
C GLU A 133 10.81 -24.50 -2.45
N ASP A 134 11.48 -23.35 -2.51
CA ASP A 134 12.79 -23.15 -3.12
C ASP A 134 13.73 -22.34 -2.20
N GLU A 135 14.79 -22.98 -1.73
CA GLU A 135 15.81 -22.39 -0.84
C GLU A 135 16.63 -21.29 -1.53
N GLN A 136 16.87 -21.40 -2.85
CA GLN A 136 17.60 -20.37 -3.59
C GLN A 136 16.76 -19.09 -3.69
N LEU A 137 15.44 -19.21 -3.90
CA LEU A 137 14.53 -18.06 -3.87
C LEU A 137 14.43 -17.43 -2.48
N ARG A 138 14.45 -18.24 -1.42
CA ARG A 138 14.52 -17.75 -0.04
C ARG A 138 15.79 -16.95 0.19
N GLU A 139 16.95 -17.52 -0.14
CA GLU A 139 18.23 -16.86 0.09
C GLU A 139 18.36 -15.58 -0.75
N ALA A 140 17.91 -15.58 -2.00
CA ALA A 140 17.92 -14.38 -2.84
C ALA A 140 17.09 -13.23 -2.23
N LYS A 141 15.87 -13.54 -1.76
CA LYS A 141 14.99 -12.57 -1.11
C LYS A 141 15.59 -12.05 0.20
N ASP A 142 16.10 -12.96 1.03
CA ASP A 142 16.68 -12.63 2.33
C ASP A 142 17.99 -11.85 2.18
N ALA A 143 18.84 -12.18 1.19
CA ALA A 143 20.07 -11.45 0.89
C ALA A 143 19.77 -10.00 0.42
N PHE A 144 18.78 -9.81 -0.44
CA PHE A 144 18.32 -8.47 -0.83
C PHE A 144 17.81 -7.67 0.38
N ALA A 145 16.94 -8.27 1.19
CA ALA A 145 16.41 -7.64 2.40
C ALA A 145 17.51 -7.34 3.45
N ARG A 146 18.51 -8.23 3.62
CA ARG A 146 19.67 -8.00 4.50
C ARG A 146 20.43 -6.75 4.10
N GLN A 147 20.65 -6.53 2.80
CA GLN A 147 21.37 -5.35 2.32
C GLN A 147 20.63 -4.05 2.61
N LEU A 148 19.30 -4.03 2.48
CA LEU A 148 18.46 -2.89 2.89
C LEU A 148 18.51 -2.68 4.41
N ALA A 149 18.30 -3.75 5.19
CA ALA A 149 18.27 -3.72 6.65
C ALA A 149 19.58 -3.24 7.30
N GLN A 150 20.72 -3.52 6.69
CA GLN A 150 22.04 -3.10 7.17
C GLN A 150 22.29 -1.59 7.07
N MET A 151 21.52 -0.86 6.25
CA MET A 151 21.70 0.58 6.08
C MET A 151 21.09 1.41 7.22
N ALA A 152 20.27 0.81 8.10
CA ALA A 152 19.48 1.55 9.08
C ALA A 152 19.41 0.90 10.46
N ASP A 153 19.07 1.73 11.44
CA ASP A 153 18.87 1.36 12.85
C ASP A 153 17.39 1.18 13.19
N VAL A 154 16.50 1.72 12.35
CA VAL A 154 15.05 1.75 12.54
C VAL A 154 14.37 1.46 11.20
N TYR A 155 13.29 0.69 11.23
CA TYR A 155 12.36 0.52 10.12
C TYR A 155 11.03 1.23 10.38
N VAL A 156 10.52 1.94 9.39
CA VAL A 156 9.18 2.57 9.41
C VAL A 156 8.40 2.14 8.17
N ASP A 157 7.23 1.52 8.36
CA ASP A 157 6.26 1.28 7.28
C ASP A 157 5.25 2.43 7.21
N ASP A 158 5.31 3.21 6.13
CA ASP A 158 4.35 4.27 5.82
C ASP A 158 3.65 4.02 4.46
N ALA A 159 3.53 2.76 4.05
CA ALA A 159 3.02 2.34 2.75
C ALA A 159 1.84 1.34 2.87
N PHE A 160 0.70 1.80 3.40
CA PHE A 160 -0.49 0.98 3.62
C PHE A 160 -0.95 0.23 2.36
N GLY A 161 -0.91 0.90 1.20
CA GLY A 161 -1.28 0.32 -0.10
C GLY A 161 -0.47 -0.91 -0.51
N THR A 162 0.69 -1.16 0.12
CA THR A 162 1.49 -2.39 -0.07
C THR A 162 1.63 -3.26 1.17
N ALA A 163 1.02 -2.90 2.30
CA ALA A 163 1.07 -3.65 3.57
C ALA A 163 0.48 -5.07 3.47
N HIS A 164 -0.42 -5.31 2.51
CA HIS A 164 -0.99 -6.64 2.24
C HIS A 164 -0.03 -7.58 1.48
N ARG A 165 1.17 -7.12 1.12
CA ARG A 165 2.12 -7.89 0.30
C ARG A 165 3.28 -8.43 1.13
N ASP A 166 3.69 -9.62 0.77
CA ASP A 166 4.87 -10.33 1.25
C ASP A 166 6.18 -9.86 0.60
N ASN A 167 6.24 -8.63 0.10
CA ASN A 167 7.42 -8.09 -0.57
C ASN A 167 8.64 -8.02 0.38
N ALA A 168 9.86 -8.10 -0.16
CA ALA A 168 11.08 -8.07 0.64
C ALA A 168 11.17 -6.79 1.50
N SER A 169 10.95 -5.62 0.89
CA SER A 169 10.95 -4.32 1.58
C SER A 169 9.85 -4.12 2.61
N MET A 170 8.73 -4.85 2.48
CA MET A 170 7.55 -4.72 3.35
C MET A 170 7.56 -5.71 4.52
N TYR A 171 7.99 -6.94 4.27
CA TYR A 171 7.87 -8.06 5.22
C TYR A 171 9.25 -8.58 5.66
N THR A 172 10.14 -8.92 4.73
CA THR A 172 11.41 -9.56 5.07
C THR A 172 12.37 -8.59 5.78
N VAL A 173 12.46 -7.34 5.34
CA VAL A 173 13.29 -6.30 5.98
C VAL A 173 12.96 -6.13 7.47
N PRO A 174 11.71 -5.83 7.88
CA PRO A 174 11.39 -5.68 9.31
C PRO A 174 11.56 -6.98 10.11
N VAL A 175 11.41 -8.16 9.49
CA VAL A 175 11.70 -9.45 10.15
C VAL A 175 13.19 -9.55 10.48
N LEU A 176 14.07 -9.24 9.51
CA LEU A 176 15.52 -9.32 9.66
C LEU A 176 16.12 -8.20 10.52
N MET A 177 15.41 -7.08 10.68
CA MET A 177 15.88 -5.99 11.53
C MET A 177 15.68 -6.26 13.02
N LYS A 178 14.88 -7.25 13.43
CA LYS A 178 14.69 -7.59 14.86
C LYS A 178 16.04 -7.90 15.54
N PRO A 179 16.30 -7.38 16.75
CA PRO A 179 15.36 -6.69 17.65
C PRO A 179 15.28 -5.16 17.47
N LYS A 180 15.82 -4.59 16.39
CA LYS A 180 15.74 -3.13 16.13
C LYS A 180 14.28 -2.64 16.05
N PRO A 181 14.02 -1.36 16.38
CA PRO A 181 12.67 -0.79 16.28
C PRO A 181 12.11 -0.89 14.86
N CYS A 182 10.93 -1.51 14.75
CA CYS A 182 10.11 -1.57 13.54
C CYS A 182 8.73 -1.02 13.89
N VAL A 183 8.36 0.12 13.30
CA VAL A 183 7.13 0.87 13.62
C VAL A 183 6.39 1.26 12.35
N ILE A 184 5.19 1.82 12.51
CA ILE A 184 4.43 2.40 11.40
C ILE A 184 4.60 3.92 11.33
N GLY A 185 4.45 4.49 10.14
CA GLY A 185 4.33 5.93 9.97
C GLY A 185 2.88 6.41 10.17
N PHE A 186 2.69 7.72 10.07
CA PHE A 186 1.40 8.37 10.34
C PHE A 186 0.34 8.06 9.28
N LEU A 187 0.74 7.77 8.03
CA LEU A 187 -0.20 7.36 6.98
C LEU A 187 -0.80 6.02 7.35
N VAL A 188 0.05 5.03 7.64
CA VAL A 188 -0.41 3.68 8.03
C VAL A 188 -1.19 3.73 9.34
N GLU A 189 -0.78 4.55 10.31
CA GLU A 189 -1.54 4.76 11.55
C GLU A 189 -2.97 5.26 11.25
N LYS A 190 -3.09 6.29 10.41
CA LYS A 190 -4.39 6.86 10.02
C LYS A 190 -5.26 5.83 9.31
N GLU A 191 -4.71 5.02 8.41
CA GLU A 191 -5.45 3.97 7.71
C GLU A 191 -5.92 2.86 8.66
N LEU A 192 -5.06 2.43 9.59
CA LEU A 192 -5.43 1.43 10.61
C LEU A 192 -6.48 1.98 11.58
N LYS A 193 -6.38 3.25 11.97
CA LYS A 193 -7.38 3.90 12.82
C LYS A 193 -8.70 4.02 12.08
N TYR A 194 -8.69 4.51 10.84
CA TYR A 194 -9.90 4.65 10.04
C TYR A 194 -10.59 3.30 9.84
N LEU A 195 -9.86 2.27 9.37
CA LEU A 195 -10.44 0.94 9.17
C LEU A 195 -10.84 0.27 10.50
N GLY A 196 -10.04 0.43 11.55
CA GLY A 196 -10.31 -0.15 12.86
C GLY A 196 -11.53 0.46 13.53
N ASP A 197 -11.58 1.78 13.64
CA ASP A 197 -12.68 2.52 14.28
C ASP A 197 -13.97 2.36 13.46
N THR A 198 -13.88 2.54 12.13
CA THR A 198 -15.04 2.43 11.23
C THR A 198 -15.63 1.01 11.23
N LEU A 199 -14.83 -0.04 11.37
CA LEU A 199 -15.37 -1.41 11.39
C LEU A 199 -15.70 -1.91 12.80
N GLY A 200 -15.07 -1.38 13.84
CA GLY A 200 -15.22 -1.86 15.21
C GLY A 200 -16.34 -1.17 16.00
N ASN A 201 -16.51 0.14 15.82
CA ASN A 201 -17.57 0.92 16.46
C ASN A 201 -18.02 2.07 15.55
N PRO A 202 -18.68 1.76 14.41
CA PRO A 202 -19.11 2.79 13.47
C PRO A 202 -20.17 3.72 14.06
N GLU A 203 -20.14 4.98 13.64
CA GLU A 203 -21.30 5.86 13.79
C GLU A 203 -22.45 5.34 12.90
N ARG A 204 -23.67 5.32 13.44
CA ARG A 204 -24.86 4.79 12.75
C ARG A 204 -25.81 5.92 12.33
N PRO A 205 -26.43 5.83 11.14
CA PRO A 205 -26.38 4.72 10.20
C PRO A 205 -25.04 4.61 9.45
N PHE A 206 -24.43 3.43 9.47
CA PHE A 206 -23.20 3.11 8.78
C PHE A 206 -23.52 2.49 7.44
N VAL A 207 -23.11 3.17 6.37
CA VAL A 207 -23.46 2.80 5.00
C VAL A 207 -22.20 2.48 4.20
N ALA A 208 -22.15 1.29 3.60
CA ALA A 208 -21.12 0.93 2.63
C ALA A 208 -21.62 1.17 1.22
N ILE A 209 -20.80 1.82 0.39
CA ILE A 209 -21.06 2.01 -1.04
C ILE A 209 -20.05 1.15 -1.80
N LEU A 210 -20.54 0.13 -2.50
CA LEU A 210 -19.72 -0.82 -3.24
C LEU A 210 -20.06 -0.73 -4.72
N GLY A 211 -19.03 -0.60 -5.54
CA GLY A 211 -19.17 -0.61 -6.98
C GLY A 211 -18.02 -1.32 -7.67
N GLY A 212 -18.04 -1.26 -8.99
CA GLY A 212 -17.06 -1.92 -9.84
C GLY A 212 -17.73 -2.76 -10.92
N ALA A 213 -16.90 -3.46 -11.69
CA ALA A 213 -17.35 -4.26 -12.82
C ALA A 213 -17.83 -5.65 -12.41
N LYS A 214 -17.20 -6.25 -11.40
CA LYS A 214 -17.36 -7.66 -11.02
C LYS A 214 -17.76 -7.80 -9.56
N VAL A 215 -18.76 -8.65 -9.30
CA VAL A 215 -19.15 -9.09 -7.97
C VAL A 215 -18.04 -9.94 -7.35
N SER A 216 -17.40 -10.81 -8.14
CA SER A 216 -16.33 -11.70 -7.69
C SER A 216 -15.19 -10.97 -6.99
N ASP A 217 -14.85 -9.77 -7.47
CA ASP A 217 -13.83 -8.88 -6.88
C ASP A 217 -14.25 -8.22 -5.54
N LYS A 218 -15.51 -8.37 -5.12
CA LYS A 218 -16.10 -7.71 -3.93
C LYS A 218 -16.78 -8.66 -2.96
N LEU A 219 -16.88 -9.96 -3.27
CA LEU A 219 -17.55 -10.96 -2.41
C LEU A 219 -17.07 -10.90 -0.96
N GLY A 220 -15.77 -11.08 -0.73
CA GLY A 220 -15.23 -11.07 0.63
C GLY A 220 -15.38 -9.73 1.35
N VAL A 221 -15.52 -8.62 0.62
CA VAL A 221 -15.82 -7.31 1.21
C VAL A 221 -17.28 -7.24 1.65
N ILE A 222 -18.22 -7.69 0.81
CA ILE A 222 -19.65 -7.74 1.15
C ILE A 222 -19.87 -8.66 2.36
N GLU A 223 -19.34 -9.88 2.31
CA GLU A 223 -19.47 -10.88 3.39
C GLU A 223 -18.99 -10.33 4.74
N ASN A 224 -17.87 -9.59 4.75
CA ASN A 224 -17.29 -9.06 5.97
C ASN A 224 -17.96 -7.76 6.47
N LEU A 225 -18.78 -7.11 5.63
CA LEU A 225 -19.48 -5.86 5.95
C LEU A 225 -20.95 -6.07 6.31
N ILE A 226 -21.61 -7.11 5.81
CA ILE A 226 -23.03 -7.42 6.06
C ILE A 226 -23.39 -7.34 7.55
N GLU A 227 -22.53 -7.88 8.43
CA GLU A 227 -22.78 -7.91 9.87
C GLU A 227 -22.43 -6.60 10.59
N LYS A 228 -21.86 -5.62 9.88
CA LYS A 228 -21.29 -4.40 10.48
C LYS A 228 -22.05 -3.13 10.09
N VAL A 229 -22.56 -3.09 8.86
CA VAL A 229 -23.22 -1.90 8.28
C VAL A 229 -24.73 -1.97 8.45
N ASP A 230 -25.39 -0.83 8.50
CA ASP A 230 -26.86 -0.75 8.44
C ASP A 230 -27.35 -0.90 7.00
N ARG A 231 -26.56 -0.43 6.02
CA ARG A 231 -26.93 -0.49 4.59
C ARG A 231 -25.73 -0.76 3.68
N ILE A 232 -25.97 -1.48 2.60
CA ILE A 232 -25.03 -1.65 1.49
C ILE A 232 -25.68 -1.13 0.22
N LEU A 233 -25.12 -0.06 -0.35
CA LEU A 233 -25.47 0.44 -1.68
C LEU A 233 -24.58 -0.26 -2.72
N ILE A 234 -25.18 -1.02 -3.62
CA ILE A 234 -24.47 -1.64 -4.75
C ILE A 234 -24.66 -0.78 -5.99
N GLY A 235 -23.57 -0.44 -6.67
CA GLY A 235 -23.58 0.30 -7.92
C GLY A 235 -22.59 -0.27 -8.95
N GLY A 236 -22.45 0.42 -10.08
CA GLY A 236 -21.60 -0.04 -11.19
C GLY A 236 -22.14 -1.31 -11.85
N ALA A 237 -21.34 -1.92 -12.73
CA ALA A 237 -21.79 -3.05 -13.52
C ALA A 237 -22.08 -4.31 -12.67
N MET A 238 -21.44 -4.44 -11.51
CA MET A 238 -21.71 -5.55 -10.60
C MET A 238 -23.17 -5.62 -10.09
N ALA A 239 -23.90 -4.49 -10.12
CA ALA A 239 -25.32 -4.47 -9.77
C ALA A 239 -26.17 -5.37 -10.69
N TYR A 240 -25.77 -5.56 -11.95
CA TYR A 240 -26.51 -6.37 -12.91
C TYR A 240 -26.50 -7.87 -12.58
N THR A 241 -25.45 -8.37 -11.92
CA THR A 241 -25.46 -9.74 -11.39
C THR A 241 -26.54 -9.91 -10.31
N PHE A 242 -26.73 -8.91 -9.44
CA PHE A 242 -27.82 -8.92 -8.45
C PHE A 242 -29.21 -8.78 -9.10
N PHE A 243 -29.35 -7.89 -10.09
CA PHE A 243 -30.62 -7.79 -10.84
C PHE A 243 -31.00 -9.09 -11.54
N LYS A 244 -30.04 -9.73 -12.22
CA LYS A 244 -30.28 -10.99 -12.91
C LYS A 244 -30.59 -12.11 -11.91
N ALA A 245 -29.94 -12.13 -10.76
CA ALA A 245 -30.24 -13.06 -9.67
C ALA A 245 -31.67 -12.87 -9.12
N ASN A 246 -32.17 -11.62 -9.11
CA ASN A 246 -33.56 -11.29 -8.74
C ASN A 246 -34.58 -11.54 -9.87
N GLY A 247 -34.17 -12.14 -11.00
CA GLY A 247 -35.04 -12.47 -12.12
C GLY A 247 -35.28 -11.35 -13.13
N HIS A 248 -34.53 -10.23 -13.05
CA HIS A 248 -34.64 -9.16 -14.04
C HIS A 248 -33.81 -9.45 -15.31
N THR A 249 -34.21 -8.82 -16.42
CA THR A 249 -33.41 -8.82 -17.65
C THR A 249 -32.38 -7.68 -17.60
N VAL A 250 -31.15 -7.97 -18.03
CA VAL A 250 -30.02 -7.01 -17.95
C VAL A 250 -29.41 -6.68 -19.31
N GLY A 251 -30.03 -7.12 -20.41
CA GLY A 251 -29.57 -6.84 -21.77
C GLY A 251 -28.10 -7.25 -22.01
N GLY A 252 -27.33 -6.35 -22.61
CA GLY A 252 -25.89 -6.51 -22.85
C GLY A 252 -24.98 -6.05 -21.71
N SER A 253 -25.55 -5.70 -20.56
CA SER A 253 -24.78 -5.24 -19.40
C SER A 253 -23.87 -6.35 -18.85
N LEU A 254 -22.71 -5.97 -18.33
CA LEU A 254 -21.76 -6.91 -17.74
C LEU A 254 -22.39 -7.63 -16.53
N CYS A 255 -22.43 -8.95 -16.58
CA CYS A 255 -23.00 -9.82 -15.56
C CYS A 255 -22.13 -11.06 -15.39
N GLU A 256 -22.00 -11.56 -14.17
CA GLU A 256 -21.24 -12.77 -13.87
C GLU A 256 -22.18 -13.92 -13.51
N ASP A 257 -22.63 -14.66 -14.54
CA ASP A 257 -23.65 -15.72 -14.38
C ASP A 257 -23.26 -16.84 -13.40
N ALA A 258 -21.96 -17.10 -13.25
CA ALA A 258 -21.43 -18.07 -12.28
C ALA A 258 -21.63 -17.64 -10.81
N PHE A 259 -22.04 -16.40 -10.54
CA PHE A 259 -22.19 -15.84 -9.19
C PHE A 259 -23.63 -15.42 -8.86
N LEU A 260 -24.62 -15.83 -9.66
CA LEU A 260 -26.04 -15.51 -9.40
C LEU A 260 -26.52 -16.11 -8.08
N ASP A 261 -26.24 -17.40 -7.85
CA ASP A 261 -26.60 -18.06 -6.59
C ASP A 261 -25.95 -17.36 -5.40
N LYS A 262 -24.68 -16.95 -5.56
CA LYS A 262 -23.95 -16.22 -4.53
C LYS A 262 -24.56 -14.84 -4.27
N ALA A 263 -25.05 -14.14 -5.29
CA ALA A 263 -25.74 -12.86 -5.13
C ALA A 263 -27.03 -13.03 -4.30
N VAL A 264 -27.81 -14.09 -4.54
CA VAL A 264 -28.99 -14.44 -3.73
C VAL A 264 -28.61 -14.73 -2.29
N GLU A 265 -27.57 -15.55 -2.07
CA GLU A 265 -27.06 -15.84 -0.72
C GLU A 265 -26.67 -14.58 0.04
N LEU A 266 -25.99 -13.62 -0.61
CA LEU A 266 -25.57 -12.37 0.02
C LEU A 266 -26.74 -11.47 0.38
N GLN A 267 -27.77 -11.37 -0.46
CA GLN A 267 -28.98 -10.60 -0.15
C GLN A 267 -29.74 -11.21 1.03
N LYS A 268 -29.81 -12.54 1.09
CA LYS A 268 -30.42 -13.26 2.21
C LYS A 268 -29.63 -13.02 3.50
N ALA A 269 -28.31 -13.19 3.47
CA ALA A 269 -27.44 -12.93 4.61
C ALA A 269 -27.54 -11.46 5.09
N ALA A 270 -27.62 -10.50 4.16
CA ALA A 270 -27.85 -9.09 4.50
C ALA A 270 -29.17 -8.90 5.25
N THR A 271 -30.26 -9.50 4.75
CA THR A 271 -31.58 -9.46 5.40
C THR A 271 -31.54 -10.07 6.80
N GLU A 272 -30.90 -11.23 6.96
CA GLU A 272 -30.76 -11.93 8.25
C GLU A 272 -29.93 -11.12 9.26
N ALA A 273 -28.93 -10.39 8.80
CA ALA A 273 -28.10 -9.52 9.62
C ALA A 273 -28.74 -8.14 9.93
N GLY A 274 -29.94 -7.86 9.40
CA GLY A 274 -30.58 -6.54 9.52
C GLY A 274 -29.91 -5.44 8.70
N CYS A 275 -29.12 -5.80 7.69
CA CYS A 275 -28.47 -4.90 6.74
C CYS A 275 -29.33 -4.75 5.48
N GLU A 276 -29.70 -3.52 5.13
CA GLU A 276 -30.46 -3.22 3.92
C GLU A 276 -29.54 -3.16 2.70
N MET A 277 -29.68 -4.11 1.77
CA MET A 277 -28.97 -4.07 0.49
C MET A 277 -29.80 -3.32 -0.55
N ILE A 278 -29.28 -2.18 -1.02
CA ILE A 278 -29.95 -1.27 -1.94
C ILE A 278 -29.27 -1.33 -3.31
N LEU A 279 -30.06 -1.62 -4.34
CA LEU A 279 -29.65 -1.59 -5.74
C LEU A 279 -30.10 -0.27 -6.42
N PRO A 280 -29.53 0.12 -7.56
CA PRO A 280 -29.97 1.30 -8.31
C PRO A 280 -31.46 1.17 -8.70
N VAL A 281 -32.18 2.27 -8.83
CA VAL A 281 -33.60 2.26 -9.28
C VAL A 281 -33.73 2.50 -10.78
N ASP A 282 -32.68 3.05 -11.40
CA ASP A 282 -32.57 3.34 -12.82
C ASP A 282 -31.12 3.13 -13.31
N THR A 283 -30.91 3.29 -14.61
CA THR A 283 -29.60 3.16 -15.26
C THR A 283 -29.58 3.99 -16.54
N VAL A 284 -28.42 4.57 -16.82
CA VAL A 284 -28.13 5.22 -18.12
C VAL A 284 -27.66 4.15 -19.10
N VAL A 285 -28.34 4.03 -20.25
CA VAL A 285 -28.09 3.04 -21.31
C VAL A 285 -27.52 3.66 -22.57
#